data_AF-A0A2U9IF38-F1
#
_entry.id   AF-A0A2U9IF38-F1
#
_cell.length_a   1.000
_cell.length_b   1.000
_cell.length_c   1.000
_cell.angle_alpha   90.00
_cell.angle_beta   90.00
_cell.angle_gamma   90.00
#
_symmetry.space_group_name_H-M   'P 1'
#
loop_
_entity.id
_entity.type
_entity.pdbx_description
1 polymer ?
#
loop_
_entity_poly.entity_id
_entity_poly.type
_entity_poly.pdbx_seq_one_letter_code
_entity_poly.pdbx_strand_id
1 'polypeptide(L)'
;MSVESLYGTRRKIYYYILRQKNAVSIRKIQRDLNLSSPSLVQYHLKKLEEDGLIKETEKGYVVSKVILSDYVKFANFLIPISAFLASFFLTSLIILVVFLRSHIIASQVFSDIIISISASIFVYDVIKKYREIKL
;
A
#
# COMPACT_ATOMS: atom_id res chain seq x y z
N MET A 1 25.20 -0.05 -12.89
CA MET A 1 24.37 -0.80 -11.92
C MET A 1 23.24 0.14 -11.49
N SER A 2 22.03 -0.09 -11.99
CA SER A 2 20.92 0.88 -11.93
C SER A 2 20.23 0.91 -10.56
N VAL A 3 19.90 2.13 -10.14
CA VAL A 3 19.36 2.53 -8.82
C VAL A 3 17.94 1.98 -8.57
N GLU A 4 17.28 1.43 -9.60
CA GLU A 4 15.94 0.80 -9.56
C GLU A 4 15.81 -0.42 -8.62
N SER A 5 16.90 -1.15 -8.33
CA SER A 5 16.82 -2.39 -7.53
C SER A 5 16.55 -2.17 -6.04
N LEU A 6 16.74 -0.94 -5.55
CA LEU A 6 16.69 -0.62 -4.12
C LEU A 6 15.27 -0.68 -3.55
N TYR A 7 14.26 -0.29 -4.36
CA TYR A 7 12.86 -0.37 -3.95
C TYR A 7 12.28 -1.79 -4.09
N GLY A 8 12.67 -2.52 -5.15
CA GLY A 8 12.20 -3.88 -5.37
C GLY A 8 12.64 -4.86 -4.29
N THR A 9 13.93 -4.87 -3.95
CA THR A 9 14.49 -5.80 -2.95
C THR A 9 13.99 -5.50 -1.55
N ARG A 10 13.96 -4.21 -1.15
CA ARG A 10 13.45 -3.80 0.16
C ARG A 10 11.99 -4.21 0.36
N ARG A 11 11.15 -3.98 -0.65
CA ARG A 11 9.72 -4.34 -0.63
C ARG A 11 9.51 -5.86 -0.60
N LYS A 12 10.33 -6.64 -1.33
CA LYS A 12 10.34 -8.11 -1.26
C LYS A 12 10.65 -8.61 0.15
N ILE A 13 11.67 -8.05 0.80
CA ILE A 13 12.05 -8.39 2.18
C ILE A 13 10.89 -8.08 3.13
N TYR A 14 10.29 -6.89 3.04
CA TYR A 14 9.15 -6.51 3.88
C TYR A 14 7.97 -7.47 3.76
N TYR A 15 7.50 -7.77 2.54
CA TYR A 15 6.39 -8.70 2.36
C TYR A 15 6.72 -10.13 2.77
N TYR A 16 7.99 -10.54 2.62
CA TYR A 16 8.43 -11.84 3.11
C TYR A 16 8.28 -11.92 4.63
N ILE A 17 8.77 -10.93 5.39
CA ILE A 17 8.63 -10.90 6.86
C ILE A 17 7.14 -10.81 7.27
N LEU A 18 6.34 -10.02 6.55
CA LEU A 18 4.90 -9.88 6.79
C LEU A 18 4.13 -11.21 6.70
N ARG A 19 4.56 -12.13 5.84
CA ARG A 19 3.93 -13.45 5.67
C ARG A 19 4.36 -14.47 6.73
N GLN A 20 5.37 -14.17 7.53
CA GLN A 20 5.86 -15.10 8.56
C GLN A 20 5.08 -14.93 9.86
N LYS A 21 4.73 -16.05 10.49
CA LYS A 21 4.07 -16.06 11.81
C LYS A 21 5.01 -15.70 12.95
N ASN A 22 6.33 -15.86 12.74
CA ASN A 22 7.37 -15.70 13.74
C ASN A 22 8.47 -14.76 13.24
N ALA A 23 9.26 -14.24 14.18
CA ALA A 23 10.44 -13.44 13.87
C ALA A 23 11.39 -14.16 12.91
N VAL A 24 12.04 -13.38 12.04
CA VAL A 24 12.79 -13.90 10.89
C VAL A 24 14.23 -13.42 10.95
N SER A 25 15.18 -14.36 10.93
CA SER A 25 16.61 -14.03 10.95
C SER A 25 17.14 -13.58 9.58
N ILE A 26 18.19 -12.77 9.59
CA ILE A 26 18.87 -12.26 8.36
C ILE A 26 19.25 -13.42 7.43
N ARG A 27 19.80 -14.52 7.98
CA ARG A 27 20.20 -15.71 7.20
C ARG A 27 19.03 -16.44 6.56
N LYS A 28 17.84 -16.39 7.19
CA LYS A 28 16.63 -16.99 6.62
C LYS A 28 16.11 -16.12 5.47
N ILE A 29 16.06 -14.81 5.65
CA ILE A 29 15.67 -13.85 4.60
C ILE A 29 16.60 -13.97 3.39
N GLN A 30 17.92 -14.00 3.62
CA GLN A 30 18.92 -14.08 2.55
C GLN A 30 18.79 -15.36 1.71
N ARG A 31 18.61 -16.52 2.36
CA ARG A 31 18.44 -17.81 1.66
C ARG A 31 17.11 -17.89 0.93
N ASP A 32 16.00 -17.60 1.60
CA ASP A 32 14.67 -17.79 1.04
C ASP A 32 14.37 -16.81 -0.11
N LEU A 33 15.02 -15.64 -0.12
CA LEU A 33 14.91 -14.65 -1.21
C LEU A 33 16.07 -14.70 -2.21
N ASN A 34 17.00 -15.66 -2.09
CA ASN A 34 18.18 -15.80 -2.94
C ASN A 34 18.96 -14.47 -3.11
N LEU A 35 19.14 -13.75 -2.00
CA LEU A 35 19.85 -12.48 -2.00
C LEU A 35 21.37 -12.70 -1.98
N SER A 36 22.08 -11.83 -2.69
CA SER A 36 23.50 -11.99 -2.98
C SER A 36 24.40 -11.99 -1.74
N SER A 37 24.01 -11.28 -0.66
CA SER A 37 24.78 -11.30 0.58
C SER A 37 23.93 -10.98 1.83
N PRO A 38 24.32 -11.46 3.02
CA PRO A 38 23.69 -11.06 4.28
C PRO A 38 23.78 -9.55 4.53
N SER A 39 24.88 -8.90 4.12
CA SER A 39 25.07 -7.47 4.25
C SER A 39 24.06 -6.66 3.42
N LEU A 40 23.70 -7.15 2.22
CA LEU A 40 22.64 -6.53 1.42
C LEU A 40 21.28 -6.60 2.13
N VAL A 41 20.98 -7.75 2.75
CA VAL A 41 19.75 -7.90 3.56
C VAL A 41 19.76 -6.92 4.72
N GLN A 42 20.86 -6.85 5.47
CA GLN A 42 21.00 -5.96 6.62
C GLN A 42 20.84 -4.48 6.23
N TYR A 43 21.39 -4.07 5.09
CA TYR A 43 21.21 -2.73 4.55
C TYR A 43 19.72 -2.40 4.32
N HIS A 44 18.96 -3.32 3.72
CA HIS A 44 17.53 -3.12 3.49
C HIS A 44 16.70 -3.19 4.77
N LEU A 45 17.05 -4.06 5.71
CA LEU A 45 16.38 -4.16 7.01
C LEU A 45 16.57 -2.89 7.83
N LYS A 46 17.79 -2.34 7.87
CA LYS A 46 18.06 -1.06 8.55
C LYS A 46 17.20 0.05 7.99
N LYS A 47 17.03 0.12 6.66
CA LYS A 47 16.14 1.11 6.03
C LYS A 47 14.67 0.87 6.39
N LEU A 48 14.19 -0.37 6.39
CA LEU A 48 12.83 -0.70 6.81
C LEU A 48 12.57 -0.39 8.29
N GLU A 49 13.59 -0.50 9.13
CA GLU A 49 13.55 -0.16 10.56
C GLU A 49 13.58 1.36 10.78
N GLU A 50 14.43 2.10 10.05
CA GLU A 50 14.41 3.57 9.99
C GLU A 50 13.04 4.10 9.55
N ASP A 51 12.37 3.41 8.62
CA ASP A 51 11.01 3.70 8.15
C ASP A 51 9.90 3.22 9.14
N GLY A 52 10.28 2.62 10.27
CA GLY A 52 9.36 2.13 11.31
C GLY A 52 8.52 0.90 10.92
N LEU A 53 8.82 0.26 9.79
CA LEU A 53 8.01 -0.81 9.20
C LEU A 53 8.27 -2.17 9.85
N ILE A 54 9.48 -2.38 10.33
CA ILE A 54 9.91 -3.59 11.03
C ILE A 54 10.60 -3.24 12.33
N LYS A 55 10.77 -4.22 13.21
CA LYS A 55 11.50 -4.08 14.47
C LYS A 55 12.40 -5.29 14.70
N GLU A 56 13.63 -5.06 15.17
CA GLU A 56 14.50 -6.13 15.64
C GLU A 56 14.06 -6.69 17.01
N THR A 57 14.09 -8.01 17.13
CA THR A 57 13.84 -8.76 18.38
C THR A 57 14.95 -9.78 18.59
N GLU A 58 15.05 -10.36 19.78
CA GLU A 58 16.03 -11.40 20.09
C GLU A 58 16.00 -12.61 19.13
N LYS A 59 14.85 -12.86 18.50
CA LYS A 59 14.65 -14.00 17.58
C LYS A 59 14.77 -13.60 16.10
N GLY A 60 15.02 -12.33 15.79
CA GLY A 60 15.09 -11.77 14.43
C GLY A 60 14.10 -10.62 14.21
N TYR A 61 13.73 -10.36 12.97
CA TYR A 61 12.89 -9.20 12.60
C TYR A 61 11.42 -9.57 12.53
N VAL A 62 10.56 -8.68 13.04
CA VAL A 62 9.09 -8.75 12.94
C VAL A 62 8.54 -7.48 12.29
N VAL A 63 7.35 -7.54 11.71
CA VAL A 63 6.66 -6.34 11.22
C VAL A 63 6.17 -5.53 12.43
N SER A 64 6.58 -4.26 12.49
CA SER A 64 6.19 -3.31 13.54
C SER A 64 4.91 -2.56 13.14
N LYS A 65 4.90 -2.06 11.91
CA LYS A 65 3.75 -1.39 11.30
C LYS A 65 3.34 -2.15 10.06
N VAL A 66 2.13 -2.69 10.09
CA VAL A 66 1.56 -3.25 8.87
C VAL A 66 1.08 -2.06 8.03
N ILE A 67 1.72 -1.80 6.90
CA ILE A 67 1.18 -0.93 5.85
C ILE A 67 0.04 -1.71 5.19
N LEU A 68 -1.03 -1.94 5.96
CA LEU A 68 -2.32 -2.40 5.47
C LEU A 68 -3.20 -1.19 5.11
N SER A 69 -2.61 0.01 5.05
CA SER A 69 -3.32 1.28 4.82
C SER A 69 -4.10 1.29 3.51
N ASP A 70 -3.76 0.43 2.55
CA ASP A 70 -4.40 0.37 1.23
C ASP A 70 -5.28 -0.87 1.01
N TYR A 71 -5.64 -1.65 2.04
CA TYR A 71 -6.50 -2.83 1.88
C TYR A 71 -7.71 -2.77 2.80
N VAL A 72 -8.91 -2.85 2.22
CA VAL A 72 -10.17 -2.98 2.98
C VAL A 72 -10.56 -4.46 3.00
N LYS A 73 -10.89 -4.97 4.19
CA LYS A 73 -11.52 -6.28 4.31
C LYS A 73 -12.94 -6.19 3.77
N PHE A 74 -13.21 -6.85 2.66
CA PHE A 74 -14.56 -7.09 2.18
C PHE A 74 -14.88 -8.58 2.32
N ALA A 75 -15.69 -8.92 3.32
CA ALA A 75 -15.96 -10.30 3.75
C ALA A 75 -14.66 -11.09 4.04
N ASN A 76 -14.39 -12.15 3.26
CA ASN A 76 -13.20 -13.01 3.40
C ASN A 76 -12.04 -12.62 2.47
N PHE A 77 -12.17 -11.56 1.67
CA PHE A 77 -11.16 -11.13 0.71
C PHE A 77 -10.50 -9.80 1.12
N LEU A 78 -9.18 -9.73 0.99
CA LEU A 78 -8.40 -8.49 1.11
C LEU A 78 -8.38 -7.80 -0.25
N ILE A 79 -9.21 -6.78 -0.42
CA ILE A 79 -9.28 -6.03 -1.68
C ILE A 79 -8.46 -4.76 -1.52
N PRO A 80 -7.53 -4.45 -2.45
CA PRO A 80 -6.88 -3.16 -2.48
C PRO A 80 -7.94 -2.05 -2.56
N ILE A 81 -7.87 -1.02 -1.71
CA ILE A 81 -8.70 0.18 -1.78
C ILE A 81 -8.72 0.75 -3.20
N SER A 82 -7.58 0.70 -3.89
CA SER A 82 -7.47 1.11 -5.29
C SER A 82 -8.37 0.32 -6.24
N ALA A 83 -8.57 -0.98 -6.01
CA ALA A 83 -9.45 -1.81 -6.83
C ALA A 83 -10.94 -1.47 -6.59
N PHE A 84 -11.32 -1.22 -5.32
CA PHE A 84 -12.66 -0.76 -4.99
C PHE A 84 -12.96 0.61 -5.60
N LEU A 85 -12.04 1.57 -5.44
CA LEU A 85 -12.14 2.90 -6.04
C LEU A 85 -12.20 2.83 -7.57
N ALA A 86 -11.37 2.01 -8.21
CA ALA A 86 -11.39 1.82 -9.65
C ALA A 86 -12.76 1.34 -10.15
N SER A 87 -13.36 0.34 -9.48
CA SER A 87 -14.71 -0.11 -9.81
C SER A 87 -15.74 1.01 -9.66
N PHE A 88 -15.68 1.76 -8.55
CA PHE A 88 -16.59 2.88 -8.30
C PHE A 88 -16.48 3.96 -9.39
N PHE A 89 -15.27 4.43 -9.70
CA PHE A 89 -15.06 5.43 -10.75
C PHE A 89 -15.49 4.94 -12.12
N LEU A 90 -15.24 3.66 -12.45
CA LEU A 90 -15.64 3.10 -13.73
C LEU A 90 -17.16 3.06 -13.88
N THR A 91 -17.87 2.62 -12.83
CA THR A 91 -19.35 2.62 -12.82
C THR A 91 -19.92 4.04 -12.88
N SER A 92 -19.33 4.99 -12.14
CA SER A 92 -19.73 6.39 -12.16
C SER A 92 -19.51 7.03 -13.54
N LEU A 93 -18.41 6.71 -14.21
CA LEU A 93 -18.12 7.16 -15.57
C LEU A 93 -19.17 6.66 -16.57
N ILE A 94 -19.56 5.38 -16.49
CA ILE A 94 -20.61 4.83 -17.36
C ILE A 94 -21.94 5.56 -17.15
N ILE A 95 -22.34 5.77 -15.90
CA ILE A 95 -23.57 6.51 -15.56
C ILE A 95 -23.50 7.94 -16.12
N LEU A 96 -22.36 8.62 -15.95
CA LEU A 96 -22.14 9.97 -16.45
C LEU A 96 -22.29 10.02 -17.97
N VAL A 97 -21.67 9.09 -18.71
CA VAL A 97 -21.75 9.03 -20.17
C VAL A 97 -23.18 8.81 -20.65
N VAL A 98 -23.94 7.94 -19.97
CA VAL A 98 -25.37 7.71 -20.28
C VAL A 98 -26.19 8.98 -20.03
N PHE A 99 -25.92 9.69 -18.94
CA PHE A 99 -26.70 10.87 -18.53
C PHE A 99 -26.36 12.12 -19.33
N LEU A 100 -25.12 12.23 -19.85
CA LEU A 100 -24.63 13.37 -20.61
C LEU A 100 -25.53 13.71 -21.82
N ARG A 101 -26.12 12.68 -22.44
CA ARG A 101 -26.94 12.83 -23.64
C ARG A 101 -28.38 13.27 -23.35
N SER A 102 -28.94 12.87 -22.21
CA SER A 102 -30.37 13.03 -21.90
C SER A 102 -30.64 14.12 -20.86
N HIS A 103 -29.73 14.32 -19.90
CA HIS A 103 -29.95 15.17 -18.73
C HIS A 103 -28.68 15.93 -18.33
N ILE A 104 -28.37 17.01 -19.05
CA ILE A 104 -27.16 17.82 -18.85
C ILE A 104 -27.04 18.31 -17.40
N ILE A 105 -28.10 18.91 -16.85
CA ILE A 105 -28.08 19.44 -15.46
C ILE A 105 -27.90 18.32 -14.43
N ALA A 106 -28.59 17.19 -14.61
CA ALA A 106 -28.43 16.04 -13.70
C ALA A 106 -27.02 15.45 -13.78
N SER A 107 -26.41 15.42 -14.97
CA SER A 107 -25.04 14.95 -15.16
C SER A 107 -24.02 15.85 -14.46
N GLN A 108 -24.22 17.17 -14.48
CA GLN A 108 -23.37 18.15 -13.79
C GLN A 108 -23.45 17.99 -12.27
N VAL A 109 -24.67 17.95 -11.72
CA VAL A 109 -24.88 17.76 -10.28
C VAL A 109 -24.31 16.41 -9.82
N PHE A 110 -24.50 15.35 -10.61
CA PHE A 110 -23.94 14.03 -10.31
C PHE A 110 -22.41 14.05 -10.31
N SER A 111 -21.76 14.64 -11.34
CA SER A 111 -20.30 14.73 -11.39
C SER A 111 -19.74 15.53 -10.22
N ASP A 112 -20.37 16.64 -9.86
CA ASP A 112 -19.90 17.52 -8.78
C ASP A 112 -19.93 16.82 -7.42
N ILE A 113 -20.98 16.05 -7.16
CA ILE A 113 -21.11 15.24 -5.94
C ILE A 113 -20.00 14.17 -5.90
N ILE A 114 -19.83 13.42 -6.99
CA ILE A 114 -18.84 12.34 -7.06
C ILE A 114 -17.42 12.89 -6.88
N ILE A 115 -17.09 13.98 -7.57
CA ILE A 115 -15.77 14.62 -7.49
C ILE A 115 -15.52 15.15 -6.07
N SER A 116 -16.50 15.80 -5.46
CA SER A 116 -16.36 16.38 -4.11
C SER A 116 -16.14 15.31 -3.04
N ILE A 117 -16.92 14.22 -3.08
CA ILE A 117 -16.76 13.09 -2.15
C ILE A 117 -15.40 12.43 -2.36
N SER A 118 -15.04 12.17 -3.62
CA SER A 118 -13.78 11.54 -3.98
C SER A 118 -12.57 12.37 -3.52
N ALA A 119 -12.58 13.67 -3.81
CA ALA A 119 -11.53 14.60 -3.40
C ALA A 119 -11.38 14.62 -1.88
N SER A 120 -12.50 14.65 -1.14
CA SER A 120 -12.49 14.63 0.32
C SER A 120 -11.86 13.35 0.89
N ILE A 121 -12.23 12.18 0.33
CA ILE A 121 -11.64 10.88 0.70
C ILE A 121 -10.13 10.90 0.42
N PHE A 122 -9.72 11.31 -0.78
CA PHE A 122 -8.29 11.35 -1.15
C PHE A 122 -7.49 12.32 -0.29
N VAL A 123 -8.01 13.51 -0.01
CA VAL A 123 -7.35 14.48 0.88
C VAL A 123 -7.19 13.90 2.29
N TYR A 124 -8.23 13.26 2.83
CA TYR A 124 -8.12 12.58 4.12
C TYR A 124 -7.05 11.48 4.10
N ASP A 125 -7.04 10.66 3.05
CA ASP A 125 -6.10 9.54 2.91
C ASP A 125 -4.66 10.04 2.81
N VAL A 126 -4.43 11.11 2.05
CA VAL A 126 -3.14 11.82 1.95
C VAL A 126 -2.72 12.38 3.31
N ILE A 127 -3.58 13.15 3.98
CA ILE A 127 -3.28 13.73 5.29
C ILE A 127 -2.94 12.64 6.31
N LYS A 128 -3.72 11.56 6.35
CA LYS A 128 -3.48 10.41 7.22
C LYS A 128 -2.11 9.79 6.95
N LYS A 129 -1.79 9.51 5.68
CA LYS A 129 -0.49 8.96 5.27
C LYS A 129 0.68 9.88 5.65
N TYR A 130 0.54 11.20 5.44
CA TYR A 130 1.56 12.17 5.84
C TYR A 130 1.76 12.24 7.36
N ARG A 131 0.68 12.16 8.15
CA ARG A 131 0.77 12.12 9.62
C ARG A 131 1.43 10.83 10.11
N GLU A 132 1.14 9.72 9.45
CA GLU A 132 1.71 8.40 9.75
C GLU A 132 3.20 8.26 9.38
N ILE A 133 3.73 9.11 8.50
CA ILE A 133 5.15 9.17 8.12
C ILE A 133 5.95 10.10 9.04
N LYS A 134 5.29 11.07 9.68
CA LYS A 134 5.92 12.06 10.57
C LYS A 134 5.93 11.67 12.06
N LEU A 135 5.38 10.49 12.40
CA LEU A 135 5.38 9.87 13.72
C LEU A 135 6.26 8.62 13.69
#